data_AF-A0A4R6G3A2-F1
#
_entry.id   AF-A0A4R6G3A2-F1
#
_cell.length_a   1.000
_cell.length_b   1.000
_cell.length_c   1.000
_cell.angle_alpha   90.00
_cell.angle_beta   90.00
_cell.angle_gamma   90.00
#
_symmetry.space_group_name_H-M   'P 1'
#
loop_
_entity.id
_entity.type
_entity.pdbx_description
1 polymer ?
#
loop_
_entity_poly.entity_id
_entity_poly.type
_entity_poly.pdbx_seq_one_letter_code
_entity_poly.pdbx_strand_id
1 'polypeptide(L)' 'MFSKLKQEVQQSMSRKGNCWDNSVAESFFKSIKVELIYRTRYERKEQAALAEFEWIETWYNRNRRHSALGKM' A
#
# COMPACT_ATOMS: atom_id res chain seq x y z
N MET A 1 37.35 -5.93 -4.18
CA MET A 1 36.40 -6.88 -3.55
C MET A 1 35.16 -6.12 -3.07
N PHE A 2 34.24 -5.80 -3.98
CA PHE A 2 32.85 -5.42 -3.67
C PHE A 2 32.00 -5.82 -4.87
N SER A 3 31.65 -7.11 -4.92
CA SER A 3 30.69 -7.65 -5.87
C SER A 3 29.33 -7.04 -5.54
N LYS A 4 28.82 -6.21 -6.45
CA LYS A 4 27.48 -5.63 -6.38
C LYS A 4 26.50 -6.78 -6.58
N LEU A 5 25.86 -7.24 -5.50
CA LEU A 5 24.71 -8.15 -5.57
C LEU A 5 23.58 -7.44 -6.31
N LYS A 6 23.60 -7.52 -7.63
CA LYS A 6 22.54 -7.04 -8.50
C LYS A 6 21.42 -8.07 -8.39
N GLN A 7 20.51 -7.90 -7.44
CA GLN A 7 19.30 -8.71 -7.41
C GLN A 7 18.61 -8.58 -8.78
N GLU A 8 18.35 -9.71 -9.44
CA GLU A 8 17.68 -9.80 -10.74
C GLU A 8 16.18 -9.52 -10.57
N VAL A 9 15.84 -8.31 -10.11
CA VAL A 9 14.45 -7.86 -10.05
C VAL A 9 14.07 -7.39 -11.46
N GLN A 10 13.30 -8.22 -12.16
CA GLN A 10 12.69 -7.81 -13.42
C GLN A 10 11.53 -6.86 -13.14
N GLN A 11 11.67 -5.61 -13.55
CA GLN A 11 10.59 -4.64 -13.48
C GLN A 11 9.45 -5.07 -14.42
N SER A 12 8.29 -5.38 -13.86
CA SER A 12 7.08 -5.60 -14.62
C SER A 12 6.47 -4.24 -14.97
N MET A 13 6.81 -3.70 -16.14
CA MET A 13 6.21 -2.47 -16.64
C MET A 13 5.03 -2.81 -17.54
N SER A 14 3.82 -2.41 -17.14
CA SER A 14 2.64 -2.54 -17.99
C SER A 14 2.69 -1.60 -19.20
N ARG A 15 1.94 -1.90 -20.26
CA ARG A 15 1.87 -1.03 -21.45
C ARG A 15 1.32 0.34 -21.07
N LYS A 16 1.79 1.39 -21.75
CA LYS A 16 1.28 2.77 -21.57
C LYS A 16 -0.24 2.78 -21.76
N GLY A 17 -0.98 3.23 -20.74
CA GLY A 17 -2.44 3.27 -20.74
C GLY A 17 -3.14 2.08 -20.07
N ASN A 18 -2.42 1.12 -19.50
CA ASN A 18 -3.03 0.04 -18.71
C ASN A 18 -3.30 0.50 -17.25
N CYS A 19 -4.50 1.02 -17.00
CA CYS A 19 -4.92 1.49 -15.67
C CYS A 19 -5.08 0.37 -14.64
N TRP A 20 -5.27 -0.88 -15.07
CA TRP A 20 -5.53 -2.00 -14.17
C TRP A 20 -4.32 -2.34 -13.29
N ASP A 21 -3.11 -2.19 -13.82
CA ASP A 21 -1.87 -2.46 -13.10
C ASP A 21 -1.67 -1.49 -11.93
N ASN A 22 -1.99 -0.21 -12.15
CA ASN A 22 -1.88 0.84 -11.14
C ASN A 22 -3.12 0.91 -10.21
N SER A 23 -4.27 0.40 -10.66
CA SER A 23 -5.56 0.55 -9.96
C SER A 23 -5.53 0.05 -8.51
N VAL A 24 -4.78 -1.01 -8.23
CA VAL A 24 -4.63 -1.57 -6.87
C VAL A 24 -3.83 -0.63 -5.98
N ALA A 25 -2.72 -0.09 -6.49
CA ALA A 25 -1.90 0.90 -5.78
C ALA A 25 -2.69 2.20 -5.55
N GLU A 26 -3.42 2.69 -6.56
CA GLU A 26 -4.25 3.89 -6.43
C GLU A 26 -5.36 3.70 -5.38
N SER A 27 -6.03 2.55 -5.36
CA SER A 27 -7.06 2.22 -4.38
C SER A 27 -6.50 2.12 -2.95
N PHE A 28 -5.28 1.57 -2.81
CA PHE A 28 -4.54 1.57 -1.55
C PHE A 28 -4.25 2.99 -1.06
N PHE A 29 -3.58 3.80 -1.88
CA PHE A 29 -3.19 5.17 -1.53
C PHE A 29 -4.39 6.11 -1.32
N LYS A 30 -5.53 5.84 -1.97
CA LYS A 30 -6.76 6.57 -1.71
C LYS A 30 -7.26 6.33 -0.28
N SER A 31 -7.33 5.08 0.16
CA SER A 31 -7.88 4.77 1.49
C SER A 31 -6.98 5.20 2.62
N ILE A 32 -5.67 4.97 2.51
CA ILE A 32 -4.74 5.41 3.55
C ILE A 32 -4.82 6.93 3.75
N LYS A 33 -4.99 7.70 2.67
CA LYS A 33 -5.19 9.16 2.75
C LYS A 33 -6.49 9.54 3.43
N VAL A 34 -7.59 8.91 3.04
CA VAL A 34 -8.92 9.22 3.60
C VAL A 34 -9.01 8.86 5.08
N GLU A 35 -8.41 7.75 5.48
CA GLU A 35 -8.58 7.18 6.82
C GLU A 35 -7.54 7.68 7.82
N LEU A 36 -6.28 7.83 7.40
CA LEU A 36 -5.20 8.26 8.30
C LEU A 36 -4.82 9.73 8.11
N ILE A 37 -4.70 10.21 6.88
CA ILE A 37 -4.14 11.55 6.62
C ILE A 37 -5.19 12.65 6.78
N TYR A 38 -6.41 12.45 6.29
CA TYR A 38 -7.45 13.50 6.31
C TYR A 38 -8.24 13.54 7.62
N ARG A 39 -8.28 12.44 8.39
CA ARG A 39 -9.04 12.35 9.64
C ARG A 39 -8.20 12.59 10.89
N THR A 40 -6.88 12.46 10.79
CA THR A 40 -5.98 12.52 11.94
C THR A 40 -4.88 13.54 11.70
N ARG A 41 -4.63 14.40 12.70
CA ARG A 41 -3.43 15.24 12.73
C ARG A 41 -2.43 14.61 13.68
N TYR A 42 -1.25 14.29 13.16
CA TYR A 42 -0.13 13.77 13.95
C TYR A 42 0.80 14.90 14.34
N GLU A 43 1.22 14.93 15.60
CA GLU A 43 2.18 15.92 16.10
C GLU A 43 3.62 15.49 15.78
N ARG A 44 3.87 14.18 15.71
CA ARG A 44 5.17 13.60 15.42
C ARG A 44 5.09 12.56 14.31
N LYS A 45 6.16 12.46 13.52
CA LYS A 45 6.28 11.48 12.44
C LYS A 45 6.18 10.03 12.94
N GLU A 46 6.69 9.75 14.12
CA GLU A 46 6.65 8.42 14.74
C GLU A 46 5.22 7.94 15.00
N GLN A 47 4.33 8.85 15.40
CA GLN A 47 2.92 8.52 15.61
C GLN A 47 2.23 8.16 14.28
N ALA A 48 2.54 8.89 13.22
CA ALA A 48 2.02 8.59 11.88
C ALA A 48 2.52 7.23 11.37
N ALA A 49 3.81 6.92 11.59
CA ALA A 49 4.39 5.64 11.19
C ALA A 49 3.78 4.45 11.93
N LEU A 50 3.53 4.59 13.25
CA LEU A 50 2.85 3.56 14.03
C LEU A 50 1.40 3.36 13.57
N ALA A 51 0.67 4.46 13.33
CA ALA A 51 -0.70 4.39 12.85
C ALA A 51 -0.80 3.77 11.45
N GLU A 52 0.16 4.07 10.56
CA GLU A 52 0.27 3.44 9.25
C GLU A 52 0.49 1.92 9.37
N PHE A 53 1.45 1.51 10.20
CA PHE A 53 1.72 0.09 10.45
C PHE A 53 0.50 -0.65 11.00
N GLU A 54 -0.13 -0.09 12.03
CA GLU A 54 -1.32 -0.70 12.66
C GLU A 54 -2.48 -0.81 11.67
N TRP A 55 -2.74 0.24 10.87
CA TRP A 55 -3.79 0.23 9.87
C TRP A 55 -3.52 -0.80 8.77
N ILE A 56 -2.28 -0.94 8.31
CA ILE A 56 -1.91 -1.94 7.30
C ILE A 56 -2.15 -3.37 7.83
N GLU A 57 -1.61 -3.68 9.02
CA GLU A 57 -1.60 -5.05 9.56
C GLU A 57 -2.94 -5.50 10.12
N THR A 58 -3.66 -4.59 10.77
CA THR A 58 -4.89 -4.93 11.50
C THR A 58 -6.14 -4.72 10.67
N TRP A 59 -6.15 -3.71 9.77
CA TRP A 59 -7.34 -3.35 9.02
C TRP A 59 -7.23 -3.65 7.53
N TYR A 60 -6.23 -3.10 6.83
CA TYR A 60 -6.12 -3.23 5.37
C TYR A 60 -5.92 -4.69 4.94
N ASN A 61 -4.95 -5.38 5.53
CA ASN A 61 -4.64 -6.78 5.20
C ASN A 61 -5.76 -7.74 5.64
N ARG A 62 -6.45 -7.47 6.75
CA ARG A 62 -7.54 -8.34 7.26
C ARG A 62 -8.89 -8.12 6.56
N ASN A 63 -9.28 -6.87 6.34
CA ASN A 63 -10.64 -6.58 5.86
C ASN A 63 -10.70 -6.41 4.35
N ARG A 64 -9.66 -5.82 3.73
CA ARG A 64 -9.73 -5.38 2.33
C ARG A 64 -9.14 -6.36 1.34
N ARG A 65 -8.11 -7.12 1.71
CA ARG A 65 -7.65 -8.26 0.89
C ARG A 65 -8.70 -9.35 0.79
N HIS A 66 -9.52 -9.50 1.84
CA HIS A 66 -10.57 -10.52 1.91
C HIS A 66 -11.94 -10.01 1.45
N SER A 67 -12.13 -8.70 1.23
CA SER A 67 -13.41 -8.16 0.74
C SER A 67 -13.78 -8.64 -0.67
N ALA A 68 -12.80 -9.11 -1.46
CA ALA A 68 -13.03 -9.71 -2.78
C ALA A 68 -13.20 -11.24 -2.74
N LEU A 69 -12.91 -11.89 -1.60
CA LEU A 69 -12.89 -13.36 -1.45
C LEU A 69 -14.08 -13.92 -0.65
N GLY A 70 -15.13 -13.13 -0.42
CA GLY A 70 -16.29 -13.58 0.34
C GLY A 70 -17.54 -12.76 0.09
N LYS A 71 -18.26 -13.09 -1.00
CA LYS A 71 -19.73 -13.22 -1.09
C LYS A 71 -20.15 -13.60 -2.52
N MET A 72 -19.89 -14.85 -2.87
CA MET A 72 -20.88 -15.73 -3.51
C MET A 72 -20.84 -17.05 -2.76
#